data_AF-A0A5E4PXG1-F1
#
_entry.id   AF-A0A5E4PXG1-F1
#
_cell.length_a   1.000
_cell.length_b   1.000
_cell.length_c   1.000
_cell.angle_alpha   90.00
_cell.angle_beta   90.00
_cell.angle_gamma   90.00
#
_symmetry.space_group_name_H-M   'P 1'
#
loop_
_entity.id
_entity.type
_entity.pdbx_description
1 polymer ?
#
loop_
_entity_poly.entity_id
_entity_poly.type
_entity_poly.pdbx_seq_one_letter_code
_entity_poly.pdbx_strand_id
1 'polypeptide(L)'
;MFSFYETLATALNQAGKHVRLFGDFNAQIGQTNITDNLVFGKYGYGKRSERGEKLVQFAVENKLSKEKKSRKSFKSQAKSLKTTADINSYLKNLEQNIKEFNTRDGGQDVQNFYNILENIINKSMTSKQKELKIDTVMKILRKETVDMLSKRTELVKTKHKTKIIKEDLSDLIQKNKQSH
;
A
#
# COMPACT_ATOMS: atom_id res chain seq x y z
N MET A 1 -29.87 12.37 -34.48
CA MET A 1 -29.63 12.66 -33.05
C MET A 1 -28.48 11.77 -32.63
N PHE A 2 -27.27 12.31 -32.42
CA PHE A 2 -26.11 11.50 -32.04
C PHE A 2 -26.36 10.84 -30.69
N SER A 3 -26.02 9.56 -30.56
CA SER A 3 -26.15 8.86 -29.29
C SER A 3 -25.12 9.43 -28.28
N PHE A 4 -25.44 9.43 -26.98
CA PHE A 4 -24.54 9.94 -25.94
C PHE A 4 -23.10 9.40 -26.07
N TYR A 5 -22.96 8.11 -26.37
CA TYR A 5 -21.67 7.45 -26.53
C TYR A 5 -20.93 7.83 -27.82
N GLU A 6 -21.61 8.20 -28.90
CA GLU A 6 -20.96 8.73 -30.11
C GLU A 6 -20.34 10.10 -29.86
N THR A 7 -21.08 10.98 -29.17
CA THR A 7 -20.54 12.29 -28.75
C THR A 7 -19.35 12.10 -27.80
N LEU A 8 -19.46 11.15 -26.86
CA LEU A 8 -18.38 10.82 -25.93
C LEU A 8 -17.14 10.26 -26.65
N ALA A 9 -17.32 9.38 -27.63
CA ALA A 9 -16.24 8.84 -28.46
C ALA A 9 -15.54 9.95 -29.25
N THR A 10 -16.32 10.85 -29.85
CA THR A 10 -15.79 12.00 -30.61
C THR A 10 -14.96 12.90 -29.71
N ALA A 11 -15.46 13.23 -28.52
CA ALA A 11 -14.73 14.02 -27.53
C ALA A 11 -13.45 13.31 -27.07
N LEU A 12 -13.50 11.98 -26.88
CA LEU A 12 -12.33 11.20 -26.48
C LEU A 12 -11.24 11.18 -27.56
N ASN A 13 -11.64 11.08 -28.83
CA ASN A 13 -10.71 11.11 -29.98
C ASN A 13 -10.06 12.49 -30.18
N GLN A 14 -10.78 13.56 -29.83
CA GLN A 14 -10.25 14.92 -29.83
C GLN A 14 -9.40 15.23 -28.58
N ALA A 15 -9.58 14.47 -27.51
CA ALA A 15 -8.82 14.64 -26.29
C ALA A 15 -7.39 14.12 -26.45
N GLY A 16 -6.45 14.76 -25.76
CA GLY A 16 -5.04 14.38 -25.79
C GLY A 16 -4.75 13.03 -25.11
N LYS A 17 -3.46 12.68 -25.01
CA LYS A 17 -3.00 11.35 -24.56
C LYS A 17 -3.49 10.90 -23.18
N HIS A 18 -3.75 11.83 -22.26
CA HIS A 18 -4.11 11.53 -20.87
C HIS A 18 -5.53 11.98 -20.58
N VAL A 19 -6.49 11.08 -20.77
CA VAL A 19 -7.91 11.36 -20.51
C VAL A 19 -8.39 10.64 -19.28
N ARG A 20 -9.21 11.34 -18.50
CA ARG A 20 -9.95 10.76 -17.39
C ARG A 20 -11.43 11.09 -17.55
N LEU A 21 -12.24 10.05 -17.61
CA LEU A 21 -13.69 10.16 -17.71
C LEU A 21 -14.31 10.03 -16.32
N PHE A 22 -15.14 11.00 -15.98
CA PHE A 22 -15.97 11.00 -14.77
C PHE A 22 -17.38 11.38 -15.14
N GLY A 23 -18.34 10.82 -14.42
CA GLY A 23 -19.74 11.16 -14.60
C GLY A 23 -20.64 10.08 -14.04
N ASP A 24 -21.91 10.43 -13.93
CA ASP A 24 -22.97 9.46 -13.72
C ASP A 24 -23.44 8.93 -15.07
N PHE A 25 -23.14 7.66 -15.34
CA PHE A 25 -23.57 6.97 -16.56
C PHE A 25 -24.95 6.33 -16.42
N ASN A 26 -25.55 6.39 -15.21
CA ASN A 26 -26.83 5.78 -14.86
C ASN A 26 -26.96 4.36 -15.42
N ALA A 27 -25.92 3.55 -15.15
CA ALA A 27 -25.69 2.24 -15.75
C ALA A 27 -25.35 1.22 -14.67
N GLN A 28 -25.96 0.03 -14.76
CA GLN A 28 -25.70 -1.07 -13.84
C GLN A 28 -24.85 -2.11 -14.56
N ILE A 29 -23.58 -2.24 -14.17
CA ILE A 29 -22.63 -3.16 -14.82
C ILE A 29 -22.92 -4.62 -14.42
N GLY A 30 -23.44 -4.84 -13.21
CA GLY A 30 -23.74 -6.19 -12.71
C GLY A 30 -22.49 -7.05 -12.50
N GLN A 31 -22.65 -8.37 -12.55
CA GLN A 31 -21.53 -9.32 -12.58
C GLN A 31 -20.65 -9.12 -13.82
N THR A 32 -19.34 -9.28 -13.64
CA THR A 32 -18.31 -8.98 -14.65
C THR A 32 -17.65 -10.26 -15.15
N ASN A 33 -17.50 -10.38 -16.47
CA ASN A 33 -16.76 -11.47 -17.10
C ASN A 33 -15.25 -11.19 -17.14
N ILE A 34 -14.46 -12.16 -17.60
CA ILE A 34 -12.98 -12.06 -17.65
C ILE A 34 -12.52 -10.82 -18.46
N THR A 35 -13.19 -10.53 -19.57
CA THR A 35 -12.95 -9.35 -20.42
C THR A 35 -13.24 -8.05 -19.67
N ASP A 36 -14.35 -8.02 -18.94
CA ASP A 36 -14.84 -6.85 -18.22
C ASP A 36 -13.99 -6.54 -16.98
N ASN A 37 -13.29 -7.56 -16.46
CA ASN A 37 -12.39 -7.40 -15.31
C ASN A 37 -11.26 -6.42 -15.58
N LEU A 38 -10.83 -6.28 -16.84
CA LEU A 38 -9.82 -5.30 -17.23
C LEU A 38 -10.30 -3.87 -17.02
N VAL A 39 -11.60 -3.64 -17.24
CA VAL A 39 -12.21 -2.31 -17.26
C VAL A 39 -12.88 -1.95 -15.94
N PHE A 40 -13.56 -2.89 -15.28
CA PHE A 40 -14.37 -2.61 -14.07
C PHE A 40 -13.97 -3.43 -12.84
N GLY A 41 -13.26 -4.55 -13.05
CA GLY A 41 -12.74 -5.44 -12.02
C GLY A 41 -13.70 -6.55 -11.60
N LYS A 42 -13.16 -7.61 -10.98
CA LYS A 42 -13.80 -8.91 -10.73
C LYS A 42 -14.90 -8.99 -9.66
N TYR A 43 -15.31 -7.86 -9.09
CA TYR A 43 -16.19 -7.83 -7.93
C TYR A 43 -17.55 -7.19 -8.25
N GLY A 44 -17.94 -7.16 -9.52
CA GLY A 44 -19.29 -6.74 -9.91
C GLY A 44 -20.35 -7.67 -9.31
N TYR A 45 -21.47 -7.10 -8.84
CA TYR A 45 -22.59 -7.83 -8.27
C TYR A 45 -23.92 -7.28 -8.84
N GLY A 46 -24.96 -8.12 -8.86
CA GLY A 46 -26.28 -7.78 -9.39
C GLY A 46 -26.43 -8.02 -10.91
N LYS A 47 -27.60 -7.65 -11.44
CA LYS A 47 -27.95 -7.83 -12.85
C LYS A 47 -27.47 -6.65 -13.70
N ARG A 48 -26.92 -6.94 -14.87
CA ARG A 48 -26.51 -5.92 -15.84
C ARG A 48 -27.73 -5.27 -16.50
N SER A 49 -27.75 -3.95 -16.59
CA SER A 49 -28.75 -3.20 -17.37
C SER A 49 -28.29 -3.01 -18.82
N GLU A 50 -29.20 -2.72 -19.73
CA GLU A 50 -28.87 -2.42 -21.14
C GLU A 50 -27.87 -1.25 -21.27
N ARG A 51 -28.02 -0.24 -20.41
CA ARG A 51 -27.08 0.88 -20.32
C ARG A 51 -25.71 0.45 -19.79
N GLY A 52 -25.69 -0.53 -18.88
CA GLY A 52 -24.48 -1.19 -18.39
C GLY A 52 -23.71 -1.91 -19.49
N GLU A 53 -24.41 -2.63 -20.36
CA GLU A 53 -23.78 -3.30 -21.52
C GLU A 53 -23.15 -2.27 -22.47
N LYS A 54 -23.89 -1.21 -22.81
CA LYS A 54 -23.37 -0.10 -23.64
C LYS A 54 -22.12 0.56 -23.02
N LEU A 55 -22.11 0.74 -21.70
CA LEU A 55 -20.96 1.31 -21.00
C LEU A 55 -19.75 0.36 -21.04
N VAL A 56 -19.97 -0.95 -20.87
CA VAL A 56 -18.90 -1.95 -20.93
C VAL A 56 -18.30 -2.01 -22.32
N GLN A 57 -19.14 -2.11 -23.34
CA GLN A 57 -18.71 -2.11 -24.73
C GLN A 57 -17.92 -0.86 -25.09
N PHE A 58 -18.44 0.33 -24.77
CA PHE A 58 -17.76 1.60 -25.02
C PHE A 58 -16.37 1.63 -24.38
N ALA A 59 -16.26 1.18 -23.13
CA ALA A 59 -15.00 1.23 -22.40
C ALA A 59 -13.98 0.21 -22.92
N VAL A 60 -14.41 -0.96 -23.39
CA VAL A 60 -13.55 -1.95 -24.06
C VAL A 60 -13.05 -1.41 -25.40
N GLU A 61 -13.93 -0.88 -26.24
CA GLU A 61 -13.60 -0.35 -27.57
C GLU A 61 -12.59 0.81 -27.49
N ASN A 62 -12.76 1.69 -26.49
CA ASN A 62 -11.89 2.83 -26.26
C ASN A 62 -10.69 2.52 -25.36
N LYS A 63 -10.44 1.23 -25.03
CA LYS A 63 -9.31 0.76 -24.19
C LYS A 63 -9.21 1.51 -22.86
N LEU A 64 -10.35 1.87 -22.28
CA LEU A 64 -10.41 2.50 -20.98
C LEU A 64 -10.07 1.47 -19.90
N SER A 65 -9.42 1.93 -18.83
CA SER A 65 -9.08 1.08 -17.70
C SER A 65 -9.48 1.73 -16.39
N LYS A 66 -9.85 0.90 -15.42
CA LYS A 66 -10.07 1.38 -14.06
C LYS A 66 -8.79 1.95 -13.51
N GLU A 67 -8.90 3.13 -12.90
CA GLU A 67 -7.81 3.69 -12.14
C GLU A 67 -7.42 2.73 -10.99
N LYS A 68 -6.19 2.21 -11.04
CA LYS A 68 -5.64 1.38 -9.96
C LYS A 68 -5.44 2.27 -8.74
N LYS A 69 -6.33 2.15 -7.75
CA LYS A 69 -6.13 2.74 -6.42
C LYS A 69 -4.91 2.07 -5.76
N SER A 70 -3.73 2.63 -5.96
CA SER A 70 -2.52 2.18 -5.26
C SER A 70 -2.48 2.83 -3.89
N ARG A 71 -2.72 2.05 -2.83
CA ARG A 71 -2.46 2.50 -1.45
C ARG A 71 -0.96 2.75 -1.18
N LYS A 72 -0.06 2.31 -2.06
CA LYS A 72 1.39 2.51 -1.90
C LYS A 72 1.84 3.93 -2.26
N SER A 73 1.08 4.65 -3.09
CA SER A 73 1.44 6.02 -3.52
C SER A 73 0.82 7.12 -2.66
N PHE A 74 -0.08 6.79 -1.72
CA PHE A 74 -0.47 7.73 -0.68
C PHE A 74 0.66 7.82 0.34
N LYS A 75 1.76 8.49 -0.05
CA LYS A 75 2.72 8.99 0.93
C LYS A 75 1.93 10.00 1.73
N SER A 76 1.63 9.68 3.00
CA SER A 76 1.14 10.69 3.93
C SER A 76 2.07 11.89 3.78
N GLN A 77 1.49 13.08 3.61
CA GLN A 77 2.24 14.33 3.61
C GLN A 77 3.27 14.26 4.74
N ALA A 78 4.53 14.63 4.43
CA ALA A 78 5.66 14.47 5.35
C ALA A 78 5.22 14.80 6.77
N LYS A 79 5.48 13.89 7.73
CA LYS A 79 5.05 14.05 9.12
C LYS A 79 5.55 15.39 9.63
N SER A 80 4.73 16.43 9.56
CA SER A 80 4.99 17.68 10.26
C SER A 80 4.95 17.35 11.74
N LEU A 81 5.97 17.77 12.49
CA LEU A 81 6.00 17.65 13.94
C LEU A 81 4.91 18.59 14.49
N LYS A 82 3.69 18.08 14.68
CA LYS A 82 2.53 18.90 15.08
C LYS A 82 2.39 19.00 16.59
N THR A 83 2.86 18.00 17.33
CA THR A 83 2.71 17.93 18.78
C THR A 83 4.03 18.22 19.48
N THR A 84 3.95 18.77 20.70
CA THR A 84 5.12 19.01 21.56
C THR A 84 5.87 17.71 21.88
N ALA A 85 5.15 16.59 22.02
CA ALA A 85 5.74 15.27 22.22
C ALA A 85 6.56 14.81 20.99
N ASP A 86 6.05 15.05 19.78
CA ASP A 86 6.78 14.73 18.53
C ASP A 86 8.05 15.58 18.40
N ILE A 87 7.94 16.88 18.73
CA ILE A 87 9.08 17.82 18.71
C ILE A 87 10.15 17.38 19.71
N ASN A 88 9.77 17.08 20.95
CA ASN A 88 10.71 16.65 21.99
C ASN A 88 11.38 15.30 21.64
N SER A 89 10.62 14.37 21.06
CA SER A 89 11.13 13.10 20.56
C SER A 89 12.16 13.29 19.44
N TYR A 90 11.86 14.19 18.49
CA TYR A 90 12.79 14.55 17.42
C TYR A 90 14.08 15.17 17.95
N LEU A 91 13.99 16.16 18.86
CA LEU A 91 15.16 16.83 19.44
C LEU A 91 16.06 15.85 20.20
N LYS A 92 15.47 14.93 20.97
CA LYS A 92 16.22 13.90 21.67
C LYS A 92 16.96 12.96 20.71
N ASN A 93 16.29 12.53 19.64
CA ASN A 93 16.92 11.68 18.61
C ASN A 93 18.02 12.42 17.85
N LEU A 94 17.79 13.70 17.55
CA LEU A 94 18.76 14.54 16.86
C LEU A 94 20.05 14.67 17.67
N GLU A 95 19.92 14.98 18.96
CA GLU A 95 21.06 15.08 19.88
C GLU A 95 21.86 13.77 19.94
N GLN A 96 21.17 12.63 20.01
CA GLN A 96 21.82 11.31 20.01
C GLN A 96 22.54 11.02 18.69
N ASN A 97 21.87 11.26 17.56
CA ASN A 97 22.43 10.99 16.23
C ASN A 97 23.66 11.86 15.91
N ILE A 98 23.67 13.11 16.39
CA ILE A 98 24.83 14.00 16.25
C ILE A 98 26.02 13.48 17.06
N LYS A 99 25.79 13.02 18.31
CA LYS A 99 26.84 12.42 19.14
C LYS A 99 27.44 11.17 18.49
N GLU A 100 26.61 10.31 17.91
CA GLU A 100 27.07 9.13 17.16
C GLU A 100 27.90 9.51 15.93
N PHE A 101 27.56 10.62 15.25
CA PHE A 101 28.31 11.09 14.09
C PHE A 101 29.69 11.63 14.45
N ASN A 102 29.81 12.45 15.50
CA ASN A 102 31.09 13.05 15.93
C ASN A 102 32.17 12.01 16.31
N THR A 103 31.79 10.74 16.49
CA THR A 103 32.72 9.64 16.77
C THR A 103 33.23 8.91 15.54
N ARG A 104 32.69 9.21 14.35
CA ARG A 104 33.06 8.56 13.08
C ARG A 104 34.01 9.47 12.32
N ASP A 105 35.24 9.01 12.15
CA ASP A 105 36.24 9.69 11.34
C ASP A 105 35.82 9.57 9.86
N GLY A 106 35.21 10.63 9.33
CA GLY A 106 34.57 10.68 8.02
C GLY A 106 35.27 11.71 7.13
N GLY A 107 35.68 11.29 5.93
CA GLY A 107 36.48 12.08 4.99
C GLY A 107 35.98 13.51 4.77
N GLN A 108 36.95 14.42 4.59
CA GLN A 108 36.87 15.89 4.69
C GLN A 108 36.23 16.59 3.48
N ASP A 109 35.34 15.93 2.72
CA ASP A 109 34.67 16.58 1.60
C ASP A 109 33.40 17.31 2.06
N VAL A 110 33.19 18.50 1.52
CA VAL A 110 32.04 19.37 1.78
C VAL A 110 30.73 18.65 1.44
N GLN A 111 30.68 17.92 0.33
CA GLN A 111 29.47 17.16 -0.06
C GLN A 111 29.16 16.05 0.95
N ASN A 112 30.20 15.43 1.53
CA ASN A 112 30.02 14.43 2.56
C ASN A 112 29.35 15.03 3.80
N PHE A 113 29.77 16.21 4.25
CA PHE A 113 29.13 16.92 5.36
C PHE A 113 27.65 17.22 5.09
N TYR A 114 27.30 17.68 3.88
CA TYR A 114 25.89 17.90 3.52
C TYR A 114 25.07 16.61 3.56
N ASN A 115 25.59 15.53 2.97
CA ASN A 115 24.91 14.23 2.95
C ASN A 115 24.72 13.68 4.38
N ILE A 116 25.71 13.89 5.25
CA ILE A 116 25.66 13.51 6.66
C ILE A 116 24.56 14.30 7.38
N LEU A 117 24.52 15.62 7.23
CA LEU A 117 23.51 16.47 7.86
C LEU A 117 22.11 16.07 7.41
N GLU A 118 21.91 15.87 6.11
CA GLU A 118 20.64 15.41 5.55
C GLU A 118 20.23 14.05 6.12
N ASN A 119 21.17 13.12 6.24
CA ASN A 119 20.91 11.80 6.83
C ASN A 119 20.54 11.91 8.32
N ILE A 120 21.25 12.72 9.10
CA ILE A 120 20.96 12.93 10.53
C ILE A 120 19.55 13.51 10.71
N ILE A 121 19.17 14.53 9.94
CA ILE A 121 17.84 15.14 9.97
C ILE A 121 16.77 14.09 9.63
N ASN A 122 16.95 13.36 8.53
CA ASN A 122 15.99 12.35 8.07
C ASN A 122 15.86 11.16 9.05
N LYS A 123 16.98 10.67 9.60
CA LYS A 123 17.00 9.59 10.61
C LYS A 123 16.29 10.03 11.88
N SER A 124 16.49 11.28 12.31
CA SER A 124 15.89 11.82 13.53
C SER A 124 14.38 12.04 13.41
N MET A 125 13.88 12.30 12.20
CA MET A 125 12.44 12.37 11.88
C MET A 125 11.73 11.02 11.92
N THR A 126 12.46 9.90 11.86
CA THR A 126 11.89 8.56 11.86
C THR A 126 11.76 7.96 13.26
N SER A 127 11.05 8.63 14.17
CA SER A 127 10.75 8.08 15.50
C SER A 127 9.86 6.81 15.43
N LYS A 128 10.33 5.71 16.04
CA LYS A 128 9.56 4.59 16.65
C LYS A 128 8.39 3.95 15.86
N GLN A 129 8.30 4.05 14.54
CA GLN A 129 7.26 3.31 13.79
C GLN A 129 7.35 1.79 13.99
N LYS A 130 8.52 1.28 14.40
CA LYS A 130 8.73 -0.14 14.69
C LYS A 130 8.19 -0.54 16.07
N GLU A 131 8.43 0.26 17.11
CA GLU A 131 7.95 -0.03 18.49
C GLU A 131 6.44 0.17 18.64
N LEU A 132 5.88 1.27 18.11
CA LEU A 132 4.42 1.52 18.18
C LEU A 132 3.60 0.47 17.42
N LYS A 133 4.14 -0.08 16.31
CA LYS A 133 3.50 -1.20 15.61
C LYS A 133 3.48 -2.47 16.46
N ILE A 134 4.57 -2.75 17.20
CA ILE A 134 4.64 -3.92 18.08
C ILE A 134 3.64 -3.76 19.24
N ASP A 135 3.61 -2.59 19.91
CA ASP A 135 2.68 -2.35 21.03
C ASP A 135 1.20 -2.36 20.59
N THR A 136 0.90 -1.83 19.40
CA THR A 136 -0.48 -1.85 18.87
C THR A 136 -0.88 -3.27 18.46
N VAL A 137 0.03 -4.06 17.89
CA VAL A 137 -0.21 -5.48 17.56
C VAL A 137 -0.37 -6.32 18.82
N MET A 138 0.43 -6.07 19.86
CA MET A 138 0.34 -6.74 21.17
C MET A 138 -0.94 -6.38 21.94
N LYS A 139 -1.58 -5.23 21.67
CA LYS A 139 -2.89 -4.88 22.24
C LYS A 139 -4.06 -5.61 21.59
N ILE A 140 -3.93 -6.02 20.32
CA ILE A 140 -4.99 -6.69 19.56
C ILE A 140 -4.86 -8.21 19.64
N LEU A 141 -3.63 -8.72 19.63
CA LEU A 141 -3.33 -10.15 19.67
C LEU A 141 -2.72 -10.53 21.02
N ARG A 142 -3.14 -11.66 21.59
CA ARG A 142 -2.50 -12.23 22.77
C ARG A 142 -1.03 -12.54 22.44
N LYS A 143 -0.15 -12.39 23.43
CA LYS A 143 1.30 -12.67 23.30
C LYS A 143 1.57 -14.03 22.65
N GLU A 144 0.84 -15.05 23.08
CA GLU A 144 0.90 -16.42 22.54
C GLU A 144 0.65 -16.47 21.02
N THR A 145 -0.30 -15.69 20.52
CA THR A 145 -0.62 -15.61 19.09
C THR A 145 0.51 -14.95 18.31
N VAL A 146 1.13 -13.91 18.86
CA VAL A 146 2.27 -13.22 18.24
C VAL A 146 3.49 -14.13 18.17
N ASP A 147 3.75 -14.89 19.22
CA ASP A 147 4.87 -15.84 19.29
C ASP A 147 4.68 -16.98 18.27
N MET A 148 3.46 -17.51 18.16
CA MET A 148 3.08 -18.52 17.15
C MET A 148 3.27 -18.00 15.72
N LEU A 149 2.84 -16.77 15.45
CA LEU A 149 3.01 -16.14 14.13
C LEU A 149 4.49 -15.93 13.80
N SER A 150 5.29 -15.47 14.78
CA SER A 150 6.72 -15.26 14.61
C SER A 150 7.43 -16.58 14.30
N LYS A 151 7.19 -17.63 15.11
CA LYS A 151 7.72 -18.98 14.88
C LYS A 151 7.34 -19.53 13.50
N ARG A 152 6.07 -19.34 13.08
CA ARG A 152 5.64 -19.72 11.72
C ARG A 152 6.45 -18.98 10.64
N THR A 153 6.67 -17.67 10.79
CA THR A 153 7.43 -16.91 9.77
C THR A 153 8.88 -17.38 9.64
N GLU A 154 9.51 -17.78 10.76
CA GLU A 154 10.85 -18.35 10.76
C GLU A 154 10.89 -19.69 10.05
N LEU A 155 9.96 -20.61 10.40
CA LEU A 155 9.87 -21.93 9.78
C LEU A 155 9.56 -21.84 8.27
N VAL A 156 8.74 -20.87 7.83
CA VAL A 156 8.47 -20.64 6.41
C VAL A 156 9.73 -20.26 5.63
N LYS A 157 10.60 -19.44 6.23
CA LYS A 157 11.83 -18.90 5.61
C LYS A 157 12.96 -19.92 5.50
N THR A 158 12.89 -21.05 6.21
CA THR A 158 13.91 -22.10 6.11
C THR A 158 13.98 -22.67 4.69
N LYS A 159 15.18 -22.68 4.10
CA LYS A 159 15.41 -23.12 2.71
C LYS A 159 15.21 -24.63 2.53
N HIS A 160 15.69 -25.44 3.48
CA HIS A 160 15.53 -26.89 3.48
C HIS A 160 14.69 -27.31 4.69
N LYS A 161 13.45 -27.74 4.43
CA LYS A 161 12.50 -28.14 5.47
C LYS A 161 12.60 -29.63 5.72
N THR A 162 13.07 -30.01 6.91
CA THR A 162 12.99 -31.39 7.41
C THR A 162 11.53 -31.79 7.63
N LYS A 163 11.27 -33.10 7.77
CA LYS A 163 9.93 -33.64 8.04
C LYS A 163 9.29 -32.99 9.27
N ILE A 164 10.08 -32.84 10.34
CA ILE A 164 9.70 -32.19 11.59
C ILE A 164 9.28 -30.73 11.36
N ILE A 165 10.05 -29.96 10.57
CA ILE A 165 9.73 -28.56 10.27
C ILE A 165 8.40 -28.45 9.48
N LYS A 166 8.11 -29.42 8.61
CA LYS A 166 6.85 -29.45 7.84
C LYS A 166 5.64 -29.78 8.73
N GLU A 167 5.81 -30.73 9.64
CA GLU A 167 4.79 -31.11 10.64
C GLU A 167 4.49 -29.94 11.59
N ASP A 168 5.53 -29.33 12.18
CA ASP A 168 5.40 -28.14 13.02
C ASP A 168 4.69 -26.99 12.29
N LEU A 169 5.03 -26.77 11.01
CA LEU A 169 4.39 -25.72 10.22
C LEU A 169 2.90 -26.01 9.97
N SER A 170 2.54 -27.28 9.74
CA SER A 170 1.15 -27.71 9.57
C SER A 170 0.33 -27.48 10.83
N ASP A 171 0.86 -27.87 11.99
CA ASP A 171 0.19 -27.72 13.28
C ASP A 171 -0.01 -26.24 13.65
N LEU A 172 1.00 -25.40 13.39
CA LEU A 172 0.91 -23.95 13.58
C LEU A 172 -0.18 -23.32 12.68
N ILE A 173 -0.29 -23.78 11.43
CA ILE A 173 -1.32 -23.30 10.49
C ILE A 173 -2.71 -23.71 10.97
N GLN A 174 -2.86 -24.95 11.46
CA GLN A 174 -4.15 -25.47 11.93
C GLN A 174 -4.61 -24.77 13.21
N LYS A 175 -3.72 -24.57 14.19
CA LYS A 175 -4.03 -23.84 15.44
C LYS A 175 -4.45 -22.39 15.18
N ASN A 176 -3.84 -21.72 14.21
CA ASN A 176 -4.20 -20.34 13.86
C ASN A 176 -5.61 -20.23 13.23
N LYS A 177 -6.11 -21.29 12.58
CA LYS A 177 -7.50 -21.32 12.07
C LYS A 177 -8.54 -21.44 13.19
N GLN A 178 -8.17 -22.00 14.34
CA GLN A 178 -9.09 -22.26 15.47
C GLN A 178 -9.16 -21.10 16.47
N SER A 179 -8.27 -20.11 16.36
CA SER A 179 -8.17 -18.97 17.28
C SER A 179 -8.96 -17.72 16.83
N HIS A 180 -9.80 -17.87 15.79
CA HIS A 180 -10.73 -16.86 15.26
C HIS A 180 -12.16 -17.37 15.39
#